data_AF-A0A7S1LZG4-F1
#
_entry.id   AF-A0A7S1LZG4-F1
#
_cell.length_a   1.000
_cell.length_b   1.000
_cell.length_c   1.000
_cell.angle_alpha   90.00
_cell.angle_beta   90.00
_cell.angle_gamma   90.00
#
_symmetry.space_group_name_H-M   'P 1'
#
loop_
_entity.id
_entity.type
_entity.pdbx_description
1 polymer ?
#
loop_
_entity_poly.entity_id
_entity_poly.type
_entity_poly.pdbx_seq_one_letter_code
_entity_poly.pdbx_strand_id
1 'polypeptide(L)'
;ARHLAVTGCGISSFMLSAGLGPLSHAVLAPIQDGPEEGSGLPAAQVSFDDFADVRKLGEGAFGKVNLVQHRGTGELFAMKLMDKAKFRAQKITSKARSEQYILKTTRHPFIVSLHYAFQGSVFWVLVMEFCPHGDLQGCLCAHGRP
;
A
#
# COMPACT_ATOMS: atom_id res chain seq x y z
N ALA A 1 -5.35 12.20 -44.45
CA ALA A 1 -4.82 13.21 -43.51
C ALA A 1 -4.92 12.66 -42.09
N ARG A 2 -3.83 12.76 -41.30
CA ARG A 2 -3.70 12.53 -39.83
C ARG A 2 -3.90 11.06 -39.41
N HIS A 3 -2.87 10.25 -39.12
CA HIS A 3 -1.77 10.40 -38.13
C HIS A 3 -2.29 10.68 -36.71
N LEU A 4 -2.45 9.61 -35.92
CA LEU A 4 -2.08 9.61 -34.50
C LEU A 4 -1.61 8.22 -34.11
N ALA A 5 -0.33 8.14 -33.74
CA ALA A 5 0.32 6.96 -33.20
C ALA A 5 -0.27 6.61 -31.82
N VAL A 6 -0.53 5.32 -31.59
CA VAL A 6 -0.70 4.76 -30.26
C VAL A 6 0.56 3.96 -29.95
N THR A 7 1.51 4.61 -29.32
CA THR A 7 2.61 3.98 -28.58
C THR A 7 2.15 3.78 -27.13
N GLY A 8 2.40 2.59 -26.57
CA GLY A 8 2.50 2.45 -25.11
C GLY A 8 1.81 1.23 -24.50
N CYS A 9 2.55 0.13 -24.44
CA CYS A 9 2.58 -0.86 -23.34
C CYS A 9 1.24 -1.17 -22.62
N GLY A 10 0.44 -2.06 -23.20
CA GLY A 10 -0.76 -2.59 -22.59
C GLY A 10 -0.51 -3.91 -21.83
N ILE A 11 0.06 -3.84 -20.63
CA ILE A 11 -0.14 -4.93 -19.63
C ILE A 11 -1.47 -4.78 -18.87
N SER A 12 -2.23 -3.70 -19.10
CA SER A 12 -3.47 -3.43 -18.35
C SER A 12 -4.74 -4.08 -18.92
N SER A 13 -4.65 -4.91 -19.96
CA SER A 13 -5.83 -5.47 -20.63
C SER A 13 -6.07 -6.97 -20.40
N PHE A 14 -5.24 -7.66 -19.62
CA PHE A 14 -5.28 -9.13 -19.52
C PHE A 14 -5.78 -9.71 -18.19
N MET A 15 -6.44 -8.92 -17.34
CA MET A 15 -6.98 -9.43 -16.06
C MET A 15 -8.43 -8.99 -15.85
N LEU A 16 -9.34 -9.45 -16.73
CA LEU A 16 -10.79 -9.36 -16.50
C LEU A 16 -11.51 -10.72 -16.50
N SER A 17 -10.80 -11.84 -16.31
CA SER A 17 -11.43 -13.17 -16.43
C SER A 17 -11.09 -14.22 -15.37
N ALA A 18 -10.52 -13.85 -14.22
CA ALA A 18 -10.34 -14.81 -13.13
C ALA A 18 -11.35 -14.52 -12.01
N GLY A 19 -12.44 -15.30 -12.00
CA GLY A 19 -13.37 -15.36 -10.88
C GLY A 19 -12.64 -15.72 -9.59
N LEU A 20 -12.70 -14.82 -8.62
CA LEU A 20 -12.20 -15.04 -7.26
C LEU A 20 -13.40 -14.97 -6.32
N GLY A 21 -13.56 -16.03 -5.53
CA GLY A 21 -14.67 -16.24 -4.61
C GLY A 21 -14.85 -15.09 -3.59
N PRO A 22 -16.00 -15.07 -2.91
CA PRO A 22 -16.30 -14.06 -1.92
C PRO A 22 -15.40 -14.35 -0.71
N LEU A 23 -14.35 -13.55 -0.49
CA LEU A 23 -13.67 -13.30 0.79
C LEU A 23 -12.28 -12.67 0.50
N SER A 24 -12.24 -11.36 0.23
CA SER A 24 -11.09 -10.46 0.50
C SER A 24 -11.24 -9.05 -0.10
N HIS A 25 -12.33 -8.73 -0.80
CA HIS A 25 -12.39 -7.53 -1.65
C HIS A 25 -12.89 -6.25 -0.97
N ALA A 26 -13.08 -6.22 0.35
CA ALA A 26 -13.82 -5.14 1.01
C ALA A 26 -12.97 -4.03 1.67
N VAL A 27 -11.65 -4.15 1.82
CA VAL A 27 -10.87 -3.20 2.68
C VAL A 27 -9.73 -2.50 1.96
N LEU A 28 -9.99 -2.05 0.74
CA LEU A 28 -8.95 -1.58 -0.16
C LEU A 28 -9.42 -0.35 -0.92
N ALA A 29 -9.54 0.79 -0.22
CA ALA A 29 -9.92 2.07 -0.82
C ALA A 29 -8.90 2.45 -1.92
N PRO A 30 -9.32 2.86 -3.13
CA PRO A 30 -8.39 3.28 -4.16
C PRO A 30 -7.68 4.57 -3.74
N ILE A 31 -6.36 4.64 -3.94
CA ILE A 31 -5.58 5.88 -3.81
C ILE A 31 -6.12 6.88 -4.85
N GLN A 32 -6.86 7.87 -4.38
CA GLN A 32 -7.45 8.94 -5.17
C GLN A 32 -6.92 10.30 -4.71
N ASP A 33 -6.87 11.27 -5.64
CA ASP A 33 -6.41 12.64 -5.40
C ASP A 33 -7.54 13.62 -5.01
N GLY A 34 -8.77 13.11 -4.81
CA GLY A 34 -9.96 13.92 -4.48
C GLY A 34 -10.24 14.07 -2.98
N PRO A 35 -11.18 14.94 -2.59
CA PRO A 35 -11.73 14.99 -1.24
C PRO A 35 -12.40 13.65 -0.90
N GLU A 36 -12.39 13.31 0.38
CA GLU A 36 -12.93 12.08 0.97
C GLU A 36 -14.45 11.95 0.73
N GLU A 37 -14.86 11.50 -0.45
CA GLU A 37 -16.24 11.06 -0.70
C GLU A 37 -16.32 9.56 -0.43
N GLY A 38 -16.85 9.24 0.75
CA GLY A 38 -17.17 7.89 1.17
C GLY A 38 -18.13 7.23 0.19
N SER A 39 -17.63 6.31 -0.63
CA SER A 39 -18.49 5.43 -1.44
C SER A 39 -18.85 4.20 -0.60
N GLY A 40 -20.15 4.07 -0.34
CA GLY A 40 -20.71 3.15 0.64
C GLY A 40 -20.60 1.66 0.29
N LEU A 41 -20.27 0.87 1.31
CA LEU A 41 -20.92 -0.37 1.72
C LEU A 41 -20.58 -0.59 3.22
N PRO A 42 -21.46 -1.21 4.03
CA PRO A 42 -21.29 -1.36 5.48
C PRO A 42 -20.31 -2.50 5.80
N ALA A 43 -19.03 -2.32 5.47
CA ALA A 43 -17.93 -3.08 6.02
C ALA A 43 -17.08 -2.09 6.82
N ALA A 44 -16.86 -2.37 8.10
CA ALA A 44 -16.21 -1.48 9.06
C ALA A 44 -15.05 -0.69 8.43
N GLN A 45 -15.19 0.64 8.36
CA GLN A 45 -14.17 1.51 7.80
C GLN A 45 -12.98 1.52 8.76
N VAL A 46 -11.91 0.82 8.38
CA VAL A 46 -10.65 0.79 9.12
C VAL A 46 -9.96 2.14 8.98
N SER A 47 -9.54 2.70 10.12
CA SER A 47 -9.00 4.05 10.28
C SER A 47 -7.68 4.02 11.06
N PHE A 48 -7.08 5.19 11.28
CA PHE A 48 -5.89 5.30 12.13
C PHE A 48 -6.16 4.91 13.59
N ASP A 49 -7.37 5.17 14.10
CA ASP A 49 -7.74 4.93 15.49
C ASP A 49 -7.79 3.44 15.84
N ASP A 50 -7.99 2.57 14.84
CA ASP A 50 -7.97 1.11 15.00
C ASP A 50 -6.56 0.55 15.28
N PHE A 51 -5.52 1.39 15.14
CA PHE A 51 -4.14 0.99 15.35
C PHE A 51 -3.47 1.81 16.46
N ALA A 52 -2.52 1.19 17.14
CA ALA A 52 -1.62 1.82 18.08
C ALA A 52 -0.20 1.82 17.51
N ASP A 53 0.46 2.98 17.43
CA ASP A 53 1.86 3.07 17.05
C ASP A 53 2.75 2.40 18.10
N VAL A 54 3.58 1.45 17.67
CA VAL A 54 4.52 0.73 18.54
C VAL A 54 5.93 1.32 18.41
N ARG A 55 6.47 1.38 17.18
CA ARG A 55 7.79 1.96 16.91
C ARG A 55 7.96 2.32 15.45
N LYS A 56 8.90 3.21 15.14
CA LYS A 56 9.32 3.49 13.77
C LYS A 56 10.16 2.32 13.21
N LEU A 57 9.82 1.84 12.02
CA LEU A 57 10.58 0.83 11.28
C LEU A 57 11.53 1.48 10.25
N GLY A 58 11.09 2.56 9.61
CA GLY A 58 11.89 3.25 8.61
C GLY A 58 11.34 4.60 8.21
N GLU A 59 12.17 5.40 7.57
CA GLU A 59 11.79 6.66 6.91
C GLU A 59 12.46 6.74 5.55
N GLY A 60 11.70 7.19 4.55
CA GLY A 60 12.19 7.39 3.21
C GLY A 60 11.74 8.72 2.63
N ALA A 61 12.12 9.00 1.39
CA ALA A 61 11.83 10.26 0.72
C ALA A 61 10.33 10.62 0.70
N PHE A 62 9.46 9.60 0.65
CA PHE A 62 8.01 9.75 0.41
C PHE A 62 7.15 9.57 1.66
N GLY A 63 7.77 9.34 2.82
CA GLY A 63 7.06 9.15 4.07
C GLY A 63 7.78 8.21 5.03
N LYS A 64 7.01 7.54 5.89
CA LYS A 64 7.54 6.71 6.98
C LYS A 64 6.81 5.38 7.08
N VAL A 65 7.48 4.41 7.67
CA VAL A 65 6.92 3.09 7.98
C VAL A 65 6.99 2.89 9.49
N ASN A 66 5.85 2.64 10.10
CA ASN A 66 5.72 2.38 11.52
C ASN A 66 5.26 0.94 11.76
N LEU A 67 5.80 0.30 12.79
CA LEU A 67 5.20 -0.88 13.38
C LEU A 67 4.00 -0.41 14.19
N VAL A 68 2.85 -0.97 13.89
CA VAL A 68 1.59 -0.68 14.57
C VAL A 68 0.98 -1.97 15.09
N GLN A 69 0.17 -1.87 16.13
CA GLN A 69 -0.62 -2.96 16.65
C GLN A 69 -2.10 -2.67 16.42
N HIS A 70 -2.82 -3.59 15.80
CA HIS A 70 -4.27 -3.47 15.67
C HIS A 70 -4.93 -3.63 17.04
N ARG A 71 -5.72 -2.65 17.48
CA ARG A 71 -6.27 -2.60 18.84
C ARG A 71 -7.28 -3.72 19.11
N GLY A 72 -8.03 -4.13 18.09
CA GLY A 72 -9.05 -5.16 18.23
C GLY A 72 -8.48 -6.58 18.31
N THR A 73 -7.43 -6.88 17.53
CA THR A 73 -6.87 -8.25 17.44
C THR A 73 -5.55 -8.42 18.17
N GLY A 74 -4.85 -7.32 18.49
CA GLY A 74 -3.51 -7.35 19.06
C GLY A 74 -2.40 -7.72 18.06
N GLU A 75 -2.74 -7.92 16.78
CA GLU A 75 -1.78 -8.30 15.74
C GLU A 75 -0.89 -7.11 15.33
N LEU A 76 0.36 -7.43 15.00
CA LEU A 76 1.37 -6.45 14.58
C LEU A 76 1.39 -6.32 13.05
N PHE A 77 1.43 -5.08 12.58
CA PHE A 77 1.46 -4.73 11.16
C PHE A 77 2.51 -3.65 10.87
N ALA A 78 2.98 -3.60 9.63
CA ALA A 78 3.75 -2.48 9.11
C ALA A 78 2.81 -1.48 8.42
N MET A 79 2.69 -0.28 8.98
CA MET A 79 1.91 0.82 8.41
C MET A 79 2.82 1.76 7.63
N LYS A 80 2.66 1.81 6.31
CA LYS A 80 3.35 2.76 5.43
C LYS A 80 2.49 4.00 5.24
N LEU A 81 2.99 5.14 5.69
CA LEU A 81 2.38 6.46 5.49
C LEU A 81 3.06 7.17 4.32
N MET A 82 2.28 7.50 3.29
CA MET A 82 2.75 8.17 2.07
C MET A 82 2.17 9.58 1.98
N ASP A 83 3.04 10.59 2.02
CA ASP A 83 2.64 12.00 2.09
C ASP A 83 2.10 12.49 0.73
N LYS A 84 0.80 12.83 0.68
CA LYS A 84 0.13 13.29 -0.54
C LYS A 84 0.83 14.52 -1.13
N ALA A 85 1.29 15.45 -0.31
CA ALA A 85 1.94 16.68 -0.76
C ALA A 85 3.28 16.38 -1.45
N LYS A 86 4.08 15.45 -0.90
CA LYS A 86 5.37 15.06 -1.51
C LYS A 86 5.19 14.40 -2.87
N PHE A 87 4.19 13.51 -3.01
CA PHE A 87 3.88 12.87 -4.28
C PHE A 87 3.38 13.86 -5.34
N ARG A 88 2.56 14.83 -4.94
CA ARG A 88 2.06 15.91 -5.81
C ARG A 88 3.19 16.83 -6.26
N ALA A 89 4.05 17.27 -5.33
CA ALA A 89 5.17 18.16 -5.62
C ALA A 89 6.11 17.56 -6.68
N GLN A 90 6.33 16.25 -6.64
CA GLN A 90 7.20 15.53 -7.58
C GLN A 90 6.46 14.96 -8.81
N LYS A 91 5.13 15.13 -8.92
CA LYS A 91 4.28 14.60 -10.00
C LYS A 91 4.40 13.08 -10.20
N ILE A 92 4.58 12.33 -9.11
CA ILE A 92 4.79 10.86 -9.13
C ILE A 92 3.65 10.09 -8.48
N THR A 93 2.45 10.66 -8.34
CA THR A 93 1.29 9.97 -7.75
C THR A 93 0.94 8.64 -8.43
N SER A 94 1.26 8.49 -9.71
CA SER A 94 1.14 7.20 -10.40
C SER A 94 1.93 6.08 -9.71
N LYS A 95 3.10 6.37 -9.12
CA LYS A 95 3.90 5.39 -8.38
C LYS A 95 3.16 4.88 -7.14
N ALA A 96 2.48 5.76 -6.40
CA ALA A 96 1.68 5.35 -5.24
C ALA A 96 0.52 4.43 -5.66
N ARG A 97 -0.17 4.76 -6.76
CA ARG A 97 -1.24 3.92 -7.32
C ARG A 97 -0.72 2.56 -7.78
N SER A 98 0.42 2.53 -8.47
CA SER A 98 1.06 1.30 -8.90
C SER A 98 1.46 0.43 -7.71
N GLU A 99 2.05 1.02 -6.67
CA GLU A 99 2.44 0.28 -5.46
C GLU A 99 1.22 -0.38 -4.81
N GLN A 100 0.14 0.38 -4.62
CA GLN A 100 -1.10 -0.18 -4.11
C GLN A 100 -1.64 -1.29 -5.02
N TYR A 101 -1.68 -1.06 -6.34
CA TYR A 101 -2.21 -2.05 -7.28
C TYR A 101 -1.42 -3.37 -7.22
N ILE A 102 -0.09 -3.29 -7.26
CA ILE A 102 0.79 -4.46 -7.17
C ILE A 102 0.50 -5.23 -5.90
N LEU A 103 0.45 -4.55 -4.75
CA LEU A 103 0.20 -5.21 -3.46
C LEU A 103 -1.21 -5.78 -3.33
N LYS A 104 -2.21 -5.22 -4.04
CA LYS A 104 -3.57 -5.77 -4.10
C LYS A 104 -3.65 -7.05 -4.93
N THR A 105 -2.96 -7.09 -6.07
CA THR A 105 -3.04 -8.21 -7.02
C THR A 105 -2.04 -9.32 -6.75
N THR A 106 -1.10 -9.11 -5.82
CA THR A 106 0.00 -10.05 -5.56
C THR A 106 -0.24 -10.81 -4.27
N ARG A 107 -0.24 -12.15 -4.35
CA ARG A 107 -0.18 -13.05 -3.21
C ARG A 107 0.92 -14.06 -3.47
N HIS A 108 2.03 -13.91 -2.77
CA HIS A 108 3.19 -14.79 -2.91
C HIS A 108 3.89 -14.94 -1.57
N PRO A 109 4.39 -16.14 -1.20
CA PRO A 109 5.06 -16.38 0.09
C PRO A 109 6.32 -15.53 0.34
N PHE A 110 6.79 -14.77 -0.65
CA PHE A 110 7.98 -13.91 -0.55
C PHE A 110 7.67 -12.43 -0.76
N ILE A 111 6.39 -12.06 -0.85
CA ILE A 111 5.94 -10.68 -1.06
C ILE A 111 5.01 -10.33 0.08
N VAL A 112 5.28 -9.21 0.74
CA VAL A 112 4.47 -8.72 1.87
C VAL A 112 3.02 -8.54 1.44
N SER A 113 2.11 -9.09 2.23
CA SER A 113 0.68 -9.04 1.94
C SER A 113 0.07 -7.73 2.43
N LEU A 114 -0.82 -7.12 1.63
CA LEU A 114 -1.59 -5.95 2.01
C LEU A 114 -2.88 -6.37 2.72
N HIS A 115 -3.04 -5.94 3.96
CA HIS A 115 -4.22 -6.24 4.77
C HIS A 115 -5.28 -5.15 4.67
N TYR A 116 -4.86 -3.88 4.80
CA TYR A 116 -5.75 -2.73 4.78
C TYR A 116 -5.17 -1.61 3.95
N ALA A 117 -6.02 -0.88 3.24
CA ALA A 117 -5.64 0.39 2.62
C ALA A 117 -6.74 1.41 2.81
N PHE A 118 -6.36 2.55 3.38
CA PHE A 118 -7.22 3.69 3.60
C PHE A 118 -6.44 4.98 3.33
N GLN A 119 -7.17 6.09 3.31
CA GLN A 119 -6.59 7.40 3.10
C GLN A 119 -7.01 8.31 4.25
N GLY A 120 -6.13 9.24 4.60
CA GLY A 120 -6.45 10.36 5.46
C GLY A 120 -6.30 11.67 4.70
N SER A 121 -6.48 12.78 5.41
CA SER A 121 -6.35 14.13 4.84
C SER A 121 -4.96 14.40 4.25
N VAL A 122 -3.90 13.94 4.93
CA VAL A 122 -2.50 14.23 4.56
C VAL A 122 -1.79 13.03 3.93
N PHE A 123 -2.16 11.81 4.30
CA PHE A 123 -1.43 10.59 3.92
C PHE A 123 -2.33 9.59 3.19
N TRP A 124 -1.76 8.85 2.24
CA TRP A 124 -2.27 7.52 1.89
C TRP A 124 -1.62 6.49 2.79
N VAL A 125 -2.39 5.49 3.23
CA VAL A 125 -1.94 4.49 4.20
C VAL A 125 -2.10 3.10 3.64
N LEU A 126 -1.03 2.31 3.76
CA LEU A 126 -1.02 0.89 3.46
C LEU A 126 -0.62 0.15 4.73
N VAL A 127 -1.47 -0.77 5.18
CA VAL A 127 -1.21 -1.65 6.32
C VAL A 127 -0.88 -3.03 5.80
N MET A 128 0.33 -3.47 6.07
CA MET A 128 0.94 -4.66 5.49
C MET A 128 1.39 -5.60 6.60
N GLU A 129 1.64 -6.85 6.24
CA GLU A 129 2.29 -7.82 7.11
C GLU A 129 3.61 -7.28 7.68
N PHE A 130 3.84 -7.49 8.98
CA PHE A 130 5.09 -7.12 9.63
C PHE A 130 6.11 -8.28 9.55
N CYS A 131 7.28 -8.00 8.96
CA CYS A 131 8.40 -8.94 8.92
C CYS A 131 9.41 -8.60 10.06
N PRO A 132 9.53 -9.44 11.11
CA PRO A 132 10.34 -9.11 12.29
C PRO A 132 11.86 -9.17 12.05
N HIS A 133 12.30 -9.84 11.00
CA HIS A 133 13.72 -10.08 10.73
C HIS A 133 14.43 -8.95 9.98
N GLY A 134 13.79 -7.79 9.84
CA GLY A 134 14.38 -6.62 9.17
C GLY A 134 14.49 -6.76 7.66
N ASP A 135 15.37 -5.96 7.06
CA ASP A 135 15.58 -5.91 5.62
C ASP A 135 16.84 -6.67 5.18
N LEU A 136 16.83 -7.12 3.91
CA LEU A 136 17.93 -7.88 3.33
C LEU A 136 19.25 -7.12 3.38
N GLN A 137 19.22 -5.79 3.22
CA GLN A 137 20.42 -4.97 3.28
C GLN A 137 21.06 -5.00 4.67
N GLY A 138 20.27 -4.88 5.75
CA GLY A 138 20.76 -5.05 7.12
C GLY A 138 21.40 -6.42 7.35
N CYS A 139 20.76 -7.49 6.86
CA CYS A 139 21.31 -8.84 6.95
C CYS A 139 22.63 -9.00 6.19
N LEU A 140 22.72 -8.47 4.96
CA LEU A 140 23.92 -8.51 4.13
C LEU A 140 25.07 -7.70 4.73
N CYS A 141 24.81 -6.53 5.29
CA CYS A 141 25.84 -5.74 5.97
C CYS A 141 26.36 -6.43 7.25
N ALA A 142 25.50 -7.17 7.95
CA ALA A 142 25.88 -7.88 9.17
C ALA A 142 26.62 -9.21 8.91
N HIS A 143 26.33 -9.88 7.79
CA HIS A 143 26.85 -11.24 7.49
C HIS A 143 27.74 -11.32 6.25
N GLY A 144 27.87 -10.24 5.48
CA GLY A 144 28.86 -10.10 4.43
C GLY A 144 30.24 -10.09 5.05
N ARG A 145 30.89 -11.26 5.11
CA ARG A 145 32.33 -11.32 5.33
C ARG A 145 33.04 -10.63 4.16
N PRO A 146 34.10 -9.84 4.41
CA PRO A 146 34.88 -9.20 3.36
C PRO A 146 35.52 -10.23 2.42
#